data_AF-A0A960MC20-F1
#
_entry.id   AF-A0A960MC20-F1
#
_cell.length_a   1.000
_cell.length_b   1.000
_cell.length_c   1.000
_cell.angle_alpha   90.00
_cell.angle_beta   90.00
_cell.angle_gamma   90.00
#
_symmetry.space_group_name_H-M   'P 1'
#
loop_
_entity.id
_entity.type
_entity.pdbx_description
1 polymer ?
#
loop_
_entity_poly.entity_id
_entity_poly.type
_entity_poly.pdbx_seq_one_letter_code
_entity_poly.pdbx_strand_id
1 'polypeptide(L)' 'FDITGIAGELKPMQTATLVAHLADGSTVEVPLKVRLDTPAEVDYYNAGGILPYVLGQIVAG' A
#
# COMPACT_ATOMS: atom_id res chain seq x y z
N PHE A 1 9.38 -9.13 10.42
CA PHE A 1 7.93 -9.02 10.25
C PHE A 1 7.68 -8.87 8.76
N ASP A 2 6.50 -9.27 8.29
CA ASP A 2 6.12 -9.21 6.89
C ASP A 2 4.74 -8.57 6.77
N ILE A 3 4.47 -7.92 5.63
CA ILE A 3 3.15 -7.37 5.33
C ILE A 3 2.65 -8.02 4.05
N THR A 4 1.57 -8.77 4.15
CA THR A 4 0.92 -9.45 3.03
C THR A 4 -0.40 -8.74 2.69
N GLY A 5 -0.95 -9.01 1.50
CA GLY A 5 -2.19 -8.36 1.05
C GLY A 5 -2.01 -6.93 0.52
N ILE A 6 -0.77 -6.47 0.32
CA ILE A 6 -0.44 -5.22 -0.37
C ILE A 6 0.29 -5.44 -1.71
N ALA A 7 0.64 -6.68 -2.02
CA ALA A 7 1.28 -7.04 -3.29
C ALA A 7 0.20 -7.22 -4.37
N GLY A 8 0.34 -6.49 -5.49
CA GLY A 8 -0.59 -6.56 -6.62
C GLY A 8 -1.45 -5.30 -6.75
N GLU A 9 -2.67 -5.47 -7.25
CA GLU A 9 -3.60 -4.36 -7.47
C GLU A 9 -4.11 -3.83 -6.12
N LEU A 10 -3.69 -2.60 -5.77
CA LEU A 10 -4.12 -1.93 -4.56
C LEU A 10 -5.53 -1.37 -4.72
N LYS A 11 -6.40 -1.67 -3.76
CA LYS A 11 -7.72 -1.08 -3.63
C LYS A 11 -7.77 -0.09 -2.46
N PRO A 12 -8.54 1.01 -2.59
CA PRO A 12 -8.74 1.91 -1.48
C PRO A 12 -9.27 1.19 -0.24
N MET A 13 -8.75 1.59 0.94
CA MET A 13 -9.15 1.06 2.25
C MET A 13 -9.02 -0.47 2.43
N GLN A 14 -8.26 -1.17 1.59
CA GLN A 14 -8.16 -2.63 1.66
C GLN A 14 -7.50 -3.11 2.96
N THR A 15 -7.75 -4.37 3.27
CA THR A 15 -7.12 -5.06 4.41
C THR A 15 -5.79 -5.64 3.98
N ALA A 16 -4.75 -5.38 4.77
CA ALA A 16 -3.45 -6.04 4.71
C ALA A 16 -3.26 -6.89 5.98
N THR A 17 -2.30 -7.80 5.97
CA THR A 17 -1.98 -8.62 7.15
C THR A 17 -0.53 -8.42 7.55
N LEU A 18 -0.30 -8.02 8.79
CA LEU A 18 1.02 -8.02 9.41
C LEU A 18 1.30 -9.42 9.96
N VAL A 19 2.40 -10.03 9.54
CA VAL A 19 2.96 -11.25 10.13
C VAL A 19 4.16 -10.84 11.00
N ALA A 20 3.97 -10.87 12.31
CA ALA A 20 5.03 -10.59 13.28
C ALA A 20 5.69 -11.89 13.74
N HIS A 21 6.99 -12.04 13.51
CA HIS A 21 7.81 -13.13 14.03
C HIS A 21 8.30 -12.78 15.43
N LEU A 22 7.84 -13.53 16.43
CA LEU A 22 8.22 -13.35 17.82
C LEU A 22 9.58 -13.98 18.12
N ALA A 23 10.20 -13.55 19.22
CA ALA A 23 11.52 -14.04 19.63
C ALA A 23 11.52 -15.54 20.01
N ASP A 24 10.36 -16.11 20.33
CA ASP A 24 10.17 -17.53 20.61
C ASP A 24 9.98 -18.39 19.35
N GLY A 25 10.02 -17.78 18.16
CA GLY A 25 9.84 -18.43 16.88
C GLY A 25 8.38 -18.60 16.44
N SER A 26 7.41 -18.17 17.24
CA SER A 26 6.01 -18.15 16.85
C SER A 26 5.67 -16.94 15.97
N THR A 27 4.56 -17.02 15.24
CA THR A 27 4.09 -15.95 14.34
C THR A 27 2.71 -15.46 14.74
N VAL A 28 2.52 -14.14 14.77
CA VAL A 28 1.22 -13.51 15.01
C VAL A 28 0.78 -12.78 13.75
N GLU A 29 -0.46 -13.04 13.33
CA GLU A 29 -1.10 -12.34 12.23
C GLU A 29 -2.05 -11.26 12.76
N VAL A 30 -1.87 -10.03 12.30
CA VAL A 30 -2.68 -8.88 12.70
C VAL A 30 -3.25 -8.20 11.46
N PRO A 31 -4.59 -8.05 11.33
CA PRO A 31 -5.18 -7.33 10.22
C PRO A 31 -4.87 -5.82 10.34
N LEU A 32 -4.44 -5.23 9.24
CA LEU A 32 -4.15 -3.81 9.08
C LEU A 32 -5.10 -3.19 8.05
N LYS A 33 -5.39 -1.90 8.19
CA LYS A 33 -6.12 -1.12 7.20
C LYS A 33 -5.15 -0.27 6.39
N VAL A 34 -5.16 -0.44 5.07
CA VAL A 34 -4.39 0.41 4.15
C VAL A 34 -5.08 1.78 4.08
N ARG A 35 -4.31 2.86 4.26
CA ARG A 35 -4.79 4.25 4.33
C ARG A 35 -4.68 4.99 2.99
N LEU A 36 -4.88 4.28 1.89
CA LEU A 36 -5.20 4.86 0.60
C LEU A 36 -6.72 5.02 0.59
N ASP A 37 -7.21 6.18 1.01
CA ASP A 37 -8.63 6.37 1.30
C ASP A 37 -9.45 6.67 0.03
N THR A 38 -8.80 7.16 -1.02
CA THR A 38 -9.40 7.54 -2.30
C THR A 38 -8.74 6.82 -3.49
N PRO A 39 -9.46 6.64 -4.62
CA PRO A 39 -8.86 6.08 -5.84
C PRO A 39 -7.64 6.89 -6.33
N ALA A 40 -7.69 8.22 -6.22
CA ALA A 40 -6.59 9.09 -6.64
C ALA A 40 -5.30 8.84 -5.84
N GLU A 41 -5.41 8.50 -4.54
CA GLU A 41 -4.23 8.15 -3.74
C GLU A 41 -3.59 6.83 -4.18
N VAL A 42 -4.37 5.88 -4.70
CA VAL A 42 -3.84 4.66 -5.32
C VAL A 42 -3.05 5.00 -6.58
N ASP A 43 -3.59 5.89 -7.42
CA ASP A 43 -2.91 6.35 -8.64
C ASP A 43 -1.59 7.07 -8.30
N TYR A 44 -1.61 7.93 -7.27
CA TYR A 44 -0.39 8.60 -6.79
C TYR A 44 0.62 7.59 -6.25
N TYR A 45 0.18 6.59 -5.47
CA TYR A 45 1.06 5.55 -4.95
C TYR A 45 1.72 4.76 -6.09
N ASN A 46 0.95 4.34 -7.09
CA ASN A 46 1.44 3.59 -8.25
C ASN A 46 2.41 4.42 -9.12
N ALA A 47 2.21 5.73 -9.20
CA ALA A 47 3.11 6.64 -9.89
C ALA A 47 4.42 6.92 -9.10
N GLY A 48 4.57 6.40 -7.87
CA GLY A 48 5.72 6.69 -7.00
C GLY A 48 5.59 7.99 -6.21
N GLY A 49 4.39 8.58 -6.17
CA GLY A 49 4.04 9.78 -5.42
C GLY A 49 3.17 10.76 -6.21
N ILE A 50 2.61 11.75 -5.51
CA ILE A 50 1.78 12.79 -6.13
C ILE A 50 2.57 13.65 -7.13
N LEU A 51 3.84 13.96 -6.83
CA LEU A 51 4.67 14.80 -7.71
C LEU A 51 5.00 14.09 -9.03
N PRO A 52 5.49 12.83 -9.05
CA PRO A 52 5.64 12.07 -10.28
C PRO A 52 4.36 11.99 -11.11
N TYR A 53 3.21 11.76 -10.47
CA TYR A 53 1.91 11.68 -11.15
C TYR A 53 1.56 12.99 -11.88
N VAL A 54 1.60 14.13 -11.16
CA VAL A 54 1.25 15.44 -11.72
C VAL A 54 2.24 15.87 -12.80
N LEU A 55 3.54 15.67 -12.57
CA LEU A 55 4.57 16.01 -13.57
C LEU A 55 4.40 15.20 -14.85
N GLY A 56 4.03 13.92 -14.76
CA GLY A 56 3.71 13.10 -15.91
C GLY A 56 2.55 13.67 -16.74
N GLN A 57 1.50 14.18 -16.09
CA GLN A 57 0.38 14.82 -16.79
C GLN A 57 0.76 16.14 -17.47
N ILE A 58 1.65 16.93 -16.85
CA ILE A 58 2.13 18.20 -17.42
C ILE A 58 3.02 17.97 -18.63
N VAL A 59 3.89 16.95 -18.60
CA VAL A 59 4.80 16.63 -19.71
C VAL A 59 4.07 15.94 -20.87
N ALA A 60 2.99 15.21 -20.59
CA ALA A 60 2.17 14.55 -21.59
C ALA A 60 1.14 15.47 -22.28
N GLY A 61 0.94 16.68 -21.77
CA GLY A 61 0.09 17.72 -22.35
C GLY A 61 0.86 18.68 -23.24
#